data_AF-A0A9E3WID1-F1
#
_entry.id   AF-A0A9E3WID1-F1
#
_cell.length_a   1.000
_cell.length_b   1.000
_cell.length_c   1.000
_cell.angle_alpha   90.00
_cell.angle_beta   90.00
_cell.angle_gamma   90.00
#
_symmetry.space_group_name_H-M   'P 1'
#
loop_
_entity.id
_entity.type
_entity.pdbx_description
1 polymer ?
#
loop_
_entity_poly.entity_id
_entity_poly.type
_entity_poly.pdbx_seq_one_letter_code
_entity_poly.pdbx_strand_id
1 'polypeptide(L)'
;MTLRERLQSTGIRRSGGPRNGFRYRRARGAAVSAGDLRRIEGLGIPPRWTEVTIAVSQSAKVQAVGKDAAGRWQYLYRAAHTRRRTLEKFDRLLEFARGLPALRSALARDLRLPGLPRDKALAAAVAILATSFVRAGSEEYAEENGSFGLATLRRAHVKVKGRRVLFDYRGKHGVRNRHEIASPELSAIVARMLREPGDEVFKYVDESGRVRDVRRWQLNGYVKRVMGRRFSAKDFRTWAGTWICAAALYRRRRTARDEKSREKAVVE
;
A
#
# COMPACT_ATOMS: atom_id res chain seq x y z
N MET A 1 2.74 -22.90 -7.62
CA MET A 1 4.00 -22.70 -6.85
C MET A 1 4.35 -21.21 -6.83
N THR A 2 4.36 -20.58 -5.66
CA THR A 2 4.69 -19.16 -5.50
C THR A 2 6.19 -18.90 -5.77
N LEU A 3 6.56 -17.64 -6.03
CA LEU A 3 7.97 -17.25 -6.20
C LEU A 3 8.82 -17.64 -4.96
N ARG A 4 8.23 -17.52 -3.77
CA ARG A 4 8.84 -17.92 -2.50
C ARG A 4 9.07 -19.42 -2.44
N GLU A 5 8.06 -20.24 -2.72
CA GLU A 5 8.20 -21.70 -2.74
C GLU A 5 9.26 -22.16 -3.73
N ARG A 6 9.27 -21.57 -4.93
CA ARG A 6 10.31 -21.84 -5.93
C ARG A 6 11.70 -21.51 -5.39
N LEU A 7 11.88 -20.31 -4.81
CA LEU A 7 13.13 -19.91 -4.18
C LEU A 7 13.55 -20.88 -3.06
N GLN A 8 12.64 -21.25 -2.15
CA GLN A 8 12.91 -22.19 -1.06
C GLN A 8 13.33 -23.59 -1.57
N SER A 9 12.79 -24.02 -2.71
CA SER A 9 13.12 -25.31 -3.32
C SER A 9 14.46 -25.31 -4.07
N THR A 10 14.79 -24.25 -4.83
CA THR A 10 15.95 -24.24 -5.74
C THR A 10 17.08 -23.29 -5.34
N GLY A 11 16.88 -22.47 -4.31
CA GLY A 11 17.81 -21.42 -3.89
C GLY A 11 18.96 -21.89 -3.00
N ILE A 12 19.85 -20.96 -2.70
CA ILE A 12 20.92 -21.11 -1.72
C ILE A 12 20.35 -20.82 -0.33
N ARG A 13 20.45 -21.77 0.59
CA ARG A 13 19.97 -21.61 1.97
C ARG A 13 21.07 -21.04 2.86
N ARG A 14 20.72 -20.08 3.70
CA ARG A 14 21.59 -19.57 4.77
C ARG A 14 21.30 -20.32 6.07
N SER A 15 22.35 -20.75 6.74
CA SER A 15 22.30 -21.31 8.10
C SER A 15 23.34 -20.62 8.99
N GLY A 16 23.27 -20.86 10.31
CA GLY A 16 24.09 -20.15 11.28
C GLY A 16 23.51 -18.78 11.65
N GLY A 17 24.34 -17.94 12.27
CA GLY A 17 23.89 -16.69 12.86
C GLY A 17 25.05 -15.76 13.21
N PRO A 18 24.76 -14.55 13.69
CA PRO A 18 25.78 -13.51 13.90
C PRO A 18 26.92 -13.93 14.83
N ARG A 19 26.65 -14.81 15.81
CA ARG A 19 27.64 -15.31 16.78
C ARG A 19 28.52 -16.43 16.23
N ASN A 20 27.98 -17.28 15.34
CA ASN A 20 28.61 -18.54 14.93
C ASN A 20 29.04 -18.52 13.46
N GLY A 21 28.93 -17.36 12.80
CA GLY A 21 29.09 -17.18 11.36
C GLY A 21 27.88 -17.66 10.55
N PHE A 22 27.78 -17.14 9.33
CA PHE A 22 26.79 -17.58 8.35
C PHE A 22 27.40 -18.61 7.41
N ARG A 23 26.64 -19.66 7.11
CA ARG A 23 26.98 -20.71 6.13
C ARG A 23 25.94 -20.75 5.02
N TYR A 24 26.38 -21.08 3.82
CA TYR A 24 25.54 -21.09 2.63
C TYR A 24 25.64 -22.45 1.92
N ARG A 25 24.50 -23.03 1.54
CA ARG A 25 24.44 -24.29 0.77
C ARG A 25 23.43 -24.21 -0.36
N ARG A 26 23.76 -24.76 -1.53
CA ARG A 26 22.83 -24.88 -2.66
C ARG A 26 21.80 -25.99 -2.39
N ALA A 27 20.73 -26.02 -3.19
CA ALA A 27 19.82 -27.15 -3.22
C ALA A 27 20.59 -28.46 -3.45
N ARG A 28 20.20 -29.54 -2.76
CA ARG A 28 20.90 -30.84 -2.71
C ARG A 28 22.28 -30.85 -2.03
N GLY A 29 22.61 -29.81 -1.25
CA GLY A 29 23.80 -29.81 -0.38
C GLY A 29 25.12 -29.42 -1.06
N ALA A 30 25.09 -29.08 -2.36
CA ALA A 30 26.26 -28.65 -3.11
C ALA A 30 26.90 -27.38 -2.53
N ALA A 31 28.22 -27.30 -2.67
CA ALA A 31 29.02 -26.16 -2.24
C ALA A 31 28.64 -24.87 -3.01
N VAL A 32 28.78 -23.74 -2.33
CA VAL A 32 28.55 -22.41 -2.89
C VAL A 32 29.88 -21.90 -3.46
N SER A 33 29.87 -21.37 -4.69
CA SER A 33 31.09 -20.88 -5.32
C SER A 33 31.60 -19.60 -4.65
N ALA A 34 32.90 -19.28 -4.80
CA ALA A 34 33.45 -18.01 -4.32
C ALA A 34 32.74 -16.79 -4.93
N GLY A 35 32.30 -16.89 -6.20
CA GLY A 35 31.52 -15.85 -6.86
C GLY A 35 30.12 -15.65 -6.26
N ASP A 36 29.48 -16.74 -5.82
CA ASP A 36 28.22 -16.64 -5.09
C ASP A 36 28.39 -15.97 -3.72
N LEU A 37 29.44 -16.32 -2.97
CA LEU A 37 29.71 -15.75 -1.65
C LEU A 37 29.91 -14.23 -1.71
N ARG A 38 30.77 -13.75 -2.62
CA ARG A 38 30.98 -12.30 -2.84
C ARG A 38 29.68 -11.58 -3.18
N ARG A 39 28.84 -12.19 -4.02
CA ARG A 39 27.52 -11.63 -4.35
C ARG A 39 26.63 -11.58 -3.11
N ILE A 40 26.56 -12.65 -2.34
CA ILE A 40 25.71 -12.74 -1.14
C ILE A 40 26.09 -11.66 -0.12
N GLU A 41 27.37 -11.44 0.11
CA GLU A 41 27.86 -10.38 0.98
C GLU A 41 27.41 -9.00 0.47
N GLY A 42 27.56 -8.75 -0.83
CA GLY A 42 27.10 -7.50 -1.46
C GLY A 42 25.57 -7.30 -1.46
N LEU A 43 24.77 -8.32 -1.16
CA LEU A 43 23.31 -8.16 -1.03
C LEU A 43 22.90 -7.46 0.27
N GLY A 44 23.76 -7.46 1.31
CA GLY A 44 23.44 -6.83 2.60
C GLY A 44 22.23 -7.46 3.29
N ILE A 45 22.09 -8.80 3.24
CA ILE A 45 20.94 -9.50 3.84
C ILE A 45 20.99 -9.35 5.37
N PRO A 46 19.94 -8.80 6.03
CA PRO A 46 19.99 -8.54 7.45
C PRO A 46 20.36 -9.78 8.30
N PRO A 47 21.24 -9.61 9.30
CA PRO A 47 21.74 -10.73 10.10
C PRO A 47 20.65 -11.39 10.95
N ARG A 48 19.64 -10.62 11.36
CA ARG A 48 18.52 -11.12 12.18
C ARG A 48 17.46 -11.88 11.38
N TRP A 49 17.58 -11.97 10.05
CA TRP A 49 16.60 -12.74 9.28
C TRP A 49 16.76 -14.24 9.49
N THR A 50 15.66 -14.97 9.62
CA THR A 50 15.63 -16.44 9.70
C THR A 50 15.06 -17.02 8.41
N GLU A 51 15.19 -18.34 8.20
CA GLU A 51 14.68 -19.06 7.02
C GLU A 51 15.11 -18.42 5.67
N VAL A 52 16.33 -17.88 5.64
CA VAL A 52 16.80 -17.13 4.48
C VAL A 52 17.13 -18.05 3.31
N THR A 53 16.52 -17.76 2.17
CA THR A 53 16.83 -18.39 0.89
C THR A 53 17.18 -17.34 -0.15
N ILE A 54 18.23 -17.61 -0.92
CA ILE A 54 18.88 -16.66 -1.84
C ILE A 54 18.79 -17.23 -3.26
N ALA A 55 18.50 -16.38 -4.24
CA ALA A 55 18.48 -16.78 -5.64
C ALA A 55 19.86 -17.24 -6.09
N VAL A 56 19.91 -18.33 -6.87
CA VAL A 56 21.12 -18.78 -7.55
C VAL A 56 21.52 -17.80 -8.66
N SER A 57 20.55 -17.32 -9.42
CA SER A 57 20.79 -16.39 -10.53
C SER A 57 20.93 -14.95 -10.05
N GLN A 58 21.97 -14.26 -10.54
CA GLN A 58 22.16 -12.82 -10.33
C GLN A 58 21.11 -11.98 -11.08
N SER A 59 20.50 -12.52 -12.13
CA SER A 59 19.45 -11.84 -12.90
C SER A 59 18.05 -11.99 -12.28
N ALA A 60 17.90 -12.84 -11.25
CA ALA A 60 16.63 -13.05 -10.58
C ALA A 60 16.07 -11.74 -9.97
N LYS A 61 14.78 -11.50 -10.19
CA LYS A 61 14.06 -10.32 -9.68
C LYS A 61 14.16 -10.18 -8.16
N VAL A 62 13.91 -11.28 -7.45
CA VAL A 62 14.11 -11.40 -6.00
C VAL A 62 15.45 -12.09 -5.80
N GLN A 63 16.35 -11.44 -5.08
CA GLN A 63 17.67 -11.95 -4.75
C GLN A 63 17.67 -12.73 -3.44
N ALA A 64 16.86 -12.36 -2.45
CA ALA A 64 16.72 -13.12 -1.22
C ALA A 64 15.31 -12.99 -0.63
N VAL A 65 14.90 -13.99 0.14
CA VAL A 65 13.69 -14.00 0.97
C VAL A 65 14.05 -14.57 2.35
N GLY A 66 13.44 -14.06 3.41
CA GLY A 66 13.64 -14.55 4.78
C GLY A 66 12.60 -13.98 5.73
N LYS A 67 12.53 -14.47 6.96
CA LYS A 67 11.65 -13.94 8.00
C LYS A 67 12.38 -12.88 8.83
N ASP A 68 11.73 -11.77 9.15
CA ASP A 68 12.26 -10.80 10.11
C ASP A 68 12.08 -11.27 11.57
N ALA A 69 12.52 -10.45 12.52
CA ALA A 69 12.40 -10.74 13.96
C ALA A 69 10.95 -10.88 14.45
N ALA A 70 9.97 -10.40 13.67
CA ALA A 70 8.54 -10.56 13.93
C ALA A 70 7.93 -11.74 13.16
N GLY A 71 8.75 -12.62 12.55
CA GLY A 71 8.30 -13.79 11.81
C GLY A 71 7.75 -13.51 10.40
N ARG A 72 7.81 -12.25 9.92
CA ARG A 72 7.20 -11.85 8.64
C ARG A 72 8.16 -12.08 7.48
N TRP A 73 7.64 -12.60 6.36
CA TRP A 73 8.43 -12.75 5.13
C TRP A 73 8.83 -11.40 4.54
N GLN A 74 10.14 -11.18 4.45
CA GLN A 74 10.81 -10.06 3.81
C GLN A 74 11.51 -10.48 2.53
N TYR A 75 11.62 -9.55 1.58
CA TYR A 75 12.17 -9.79 0.24
C TYR A 75 13.23 -8.75 -0.10
N LEU A 76 14.35 -9.21 -0.63
CA LEU A 76 15.43 -8.38 -1.16
C LEU A 76 15.42 -8.46 -2.69
N TYR A 77 15.32 -7.32 -3.36
CA TYR A 77 15.21 -7.23 -4.82
C TYR A 77 16.53 -6.79 -5.46
N ARG A 78 16.76 -7.16 -6.72
CA ARG A 78 17.93 -6.69 -7.49
C ARG A 78 17.90 -5.16 -7.65
N ALA A 79 19.04 -4.49 -7.45
CA ALA A 79 19.14 -3.02 -7.56
C ALA A 79 18.62 -2.46 -8.91
N ALA A 80 18.97 -3.12 -10.02
CA ALA A 80 18.45 -2.77 -11.35
C ALA A 80 16.92 -2.87 -11.45
N HIS A 81 16.31 -3.85 -10.77
CA HIS A 81 14.84 -3.96 -10.70
C HIS A 81 14.24 -2.80 -9.91
N THR A 82 14.84 -2.43 -8.79
CA THR A 82 14.41 -1.27 -7.99
C THR A 82 14.48 0.02 -8.80
N ARG A 83 15.60 0.27 -9.51
CA ARG A 83 15.76 1.45 -10.40
C ARG A 83 14.70 1.49 -11.50
N ARG A 84 14.49 0.38 -12.22
CA ARG A 84 13.46 0.29 -13.26
C ARG A 84 12.06 0.55 -12.71
N ARG A 85 11.74 0.00 -11.52
CA ARG A 85 10.46 0.22 -10.84
C ARG A 85 10.25 1.68 -10.43
N THR A 86 11.31 2.39 -10.10
CA THR A 86 11.25 3.83 -9.82
C THR A 86 10.94 4.64 -11.08
N LEU A 87 11.51 4.29 -12.23
CA LEU A 87 11.19 4.95 -13.51
C LEU A 87 9.76 4.62 -13.97
N GLU A 88 9.40 3.32 -14.01
CA GLU A 88 8.04 2.85 -14.33
C GLU A 88 6.97 3.51 -13.45
N LYS A 89 7.31 3.90 -12.21
CA LYS A 89 6.41 4.58 -11.29
C LYS A 89 5.98 5.95 -11.81
N PHE A 90 6.87 6.72 -12.45
CA PHE A 90 6.54 8.06 -12.93
C PHE A 90 5.69 8.01 -14.20
N ASP A 91 6.02 7.13 -15.14
CA ASP A 91 5.19 6.92 -16.34
C ASP A 91 3.77 6.48 -15.97
N ARG A 92 3.67 5.57 -15.00
CA ARG A 92 2.39 5.11 -14.46
C ARG A 92 1.58 6.23 -13.80
N LEU A 93 2.21 7.27 -13.26
CA LEU A 93 1.47 8.41 -12.69
C LEU A 93 0.78 9.25 -13.76
N LEU A 94 1.39 9.39 -14.95
CA LEU A 94 0.76 10.09 -16.07
C LEU A 94 -0.48 9.32 -16.55
N GLU A 95 -0.37 7.99 -16.71
CA GLU A 95 -1.53 7.15 -17.02
C GLU A 95 -2.60 7.23 -15.93
N PHE A 96 -2.20 7.24 -14.65
CA PHE A 96 -3.14 7.36 -13.53
C PHE A 96 -3.89 8.70 -13.57
N ALA A 97 -3.20 9.81 -13.86
CA ALA A 97 -3.79 11.13 -14.01
C ALA A 97 -4.84 11.17 -15.13
N ARG A 98 -4.54 10.54 -16.28
CA ARG A 98 -5.49 10.40 -17.41
C ARG A 98 -6.74 9.60 -17.03
N GLY A 99 -6.66 8.70 -16.05
CA GLY A 99 -7.81 7.95 -15.54
C GLY A 99 -8.69 8.72 -14.53
N LEU A 100 -8.24 9.85 -14.00
CA LEU A 100 -8.98 10.61 -12.98
C LEU A 100 -10.34 11.15 -13.46
N PRO A 101 -10.51 11.63 -14.71
CA PRO A 101 -11.82 12.03 -15.22
C PRO A 101 -12.83 10.86 -15.19
N ALA A 102 -12.44 9.68 -15.68
CA ALA A 102 -13.30 8.49 -15.65
C ALA A 102 -13.67 8.09 -14.21
N LEU A 103 -12.71 8.15 -13.28
CA LEU A 103 -12.98 7.96 -11.86
C LEU A 103 -14.03 8.95 -11.34
N ARG A 104 -13.87 10.25 -11.59
CA ARG A 104 -14.79 11.28 -11.12
C ARG A 104 -16.21 11.07 -11.65
N SER A 105 -16.35 10.74 -12.93
CA SER A 105 -17.65 10.43 -13.53
C SER A 105 -18.29 9.19 -12.89
N ALA A 106 -17.53 8.13 -12.66
CA ALA A 106 -18.03 6.93 -12.00
C ALA A 106 -18.45 7.20 -10.54
N LEU A 107 -17.63 7.93 -9.78
CA LEU A 107 -17.97 8.33 -8.41
C LEU A 107 -19.25 9.17 -8.37
N ALA A 108 -19.38 10.18 -9.25
CA ALA A 108 -20.56 11.04 -9.29
C ALA A 108 -21.85 10.28 -9.60
N ARG A 109 -21.77 9.21 -10.41
CA ARG A 109 -22.90 8.33 -10.70
C ARG A 109 -23.21 7.42 -9.51
N ASP A 110 -22.20 6.68 -9.03
CA ASP A 110 -22.40 5.61 -8.05
C ASP A 110 -22.75 6.16 -6.65
N LEU A 111 -22.32 7.39 -6.32
CA LEU A 111 -22.70 8.09 -5.08
C LEU A 111 -24.18 8.52 -5.06
N ARG A 112 -24.86 8.59 -6.21
CA ARG A 112 -26.30 8.94 -6.30
C ARG A 112 -27.23 7.74 -6.24
N LEU A 113 -26.71 6.51 -6.25
CA LEU A 113 -27.54 5.30 -6.20
C LEU A 113 -28.47 5.32 -4.98
N PRO A 114 -29.75 4.93 -5.10
CA PRO A 114 -30.64 4.82 -3.95
C PRO A 114 -30.14 3.74 -2.99
N GLY A 115 -30.48 3.84 -1.70
CA GLY A 115 -30.07 2.84 -0.73
C GLY A 115 -28.58 2.95 -0.31
N LEU A 116 -28.03 1.82 0.14
CA LEU A 116 -26.61 1.62 0.42
C LEU A 116 -26.09 0.35 -0.31
N PRO A 117 -26.22 0.28 -1.64
CA PRO A 117 -25.72 -0.86 -2.41
C PRO A 117 -24.19 -0.87 -2.43
N ARG A 118 -23.62 -2.01 -2.83
CA ARG A 118 -22.18 -2.24 -2.90
C ARG A 118 -21.43 -1.13 -3.64
N ASP A 119 -21.88 -0.75 -4.84
CA ASP A 119 -21.18 0.24 -5.65
C ASP A 119 -21.21 1.65 -5.02
N LYS A 120 -22.29 2.02 -4.32
CA LYS A 120 -22.35 3.28 -3.55
C LYS A 120 -21.33 3.29 -2.42
N ALA A 121 -21.25 2.20 -1.67
CA ALA A 121 -20.31 2.08 -0.57
C ALA A 121 -18.85 2.11 -1.05
N LEU A 122 -18.55 1.41 -2.15
CA LEU A 122 -17.23 1.42 -2.77
C LEU A 122 -16.87 2.79 -3.34
N ALA A 123 -17.83 3.48 -3.98
CA ALA A 123 -17.63 4.84 -4.47
C ALA A 123 -17.32 5.81 -3.32
N ALA A 124 -18.08 5.76 -2.21
CA ALA A 124 -17.81 6.61 -1.04
C ALA A 124 -16.42 6.34 -0.45
N ALA A 125 -16.05 5.07 -0.29
CA ALA A 125 -14.73 4.71 0.21
C ALA A 125 -13.61 5.17 -0.74
N VAL A 126 -13.78 5.01 -2.06
CA VAL A 126 -12.78 5.46 -3.04
C VAL A 126 -12.70 6.99 -3.11
N ALA A 127 -13.81 7.72 -2.97
CA ALA A 127 -13.82 9.17 -2.87
C ALA A 127 -13.03 9.65 -1.63
N ILE A 128 -13.18 8.95 -0.50
CA ILE A 128 -12.40 9.20 0.71
C ILE A 128 -10.91 8.89 0.49
N LEU A 129 -10.56 7.78 -0.19
CA LEU A 129 -9.16 7.50 -0.56
C LEU A 129 -8.56 8.59 -1.44
N ALA A 130 -9.33 9.07 -2.41
CA ALA A 130 -8.90 10.06 -3.38
C ALA A 130 -8.70 11.46 -2.77
N THR A 131 -9.27 11.74 -1.60
CA THR A 131 -9.19 13.06 -0.93
C THR A 131 -8.30 13.06 0.30
N SER A 132 -8.30 11.97 1.08
CA SER A 132 -7.52 11.85 2.32
C SER A 132 -6.17 11.14 2.14
N PHE A 133 -6.00 10.43 1.02
CA PHE A 133 -4.80 9.64 0.71
C PHE A 133 -4.45 8.62 1.81
N VAL A 134 -5.44 8.14 2.56
CA VAL A 134 -5.22 7.09 3.56
C VAL A 134 -4.88 5.76 2.88
N ARG A 135 -4.33 4.81 3.65
CA ARG A 135 -4.14 3.45 3.14
C ARG A 135 -5.48 2.73 3.12
N ALA A 136 -5.71 1.89 2.11
CA ALA A 136 -6.93 1.07 2.06
C ALA A 136 -7.08 0.12 3.28
N GLY A 137 -5.98 -0.27 3.92
CA GLY A 137 -6.00 -1.25 5.03
C GLY A 137 -6.05 -2.68 4.54
N SER A 138 -5.58 -3.62 5.37
CA SER A 138 -5.93 -5.05 5.23
C SER A 138 -6.23 -5.61 6.61
N GLU A 139 -7.10 -6.59 6.61
CA GLU A 139 -7.69 -7.26 7.76
C GLU A 139 -6.58 -7.90 8.62
N GLU A 140 -5.66 -8.64 8.01
CA GLU A 140 -4.46 -9.22 8.67
C GLU A 140 -3.65 -8.19 9.47
N TYR A 141 -3.44 -6.97 8.93
CA TYR A 141 -2.65 -5.96 9.64
C TYR A 141 -3.42 -5.29 10.79
N ALA A 142 -4.75 -5.25 10.70
CA ALA A 142 -5.59 -4.60 11.71
C ALA A 142 -5.66 -5.44 12.99
N GLU A 143 -5.80 -6.75 12.86
CA GLU A 143 -5.89 -7.68 13.99
C GLU A 143 -4.54 -7.88 14.67
N GLU A 144 -3.47 -8.10 13.92
CA GLU A 144 -2.14 -8.42 14.49
C GLU A 144 -1.43 -7.22 15.12
N ASN A 145 -1.65 -6.00 14.60
CA ASN A 145 -0.82 -4.84 14.94
C ASN A 145 -1.61 -3.63 15.48
N GLY A 146 -2.92 -3.76 15.68
CA GLY A 146 -3.79 -2.64 16.05
C GLY A 146 -3.68 -1.44 15.08
N SER A 147 -3.35 -1.72 13.81
CA SER A 147 -3.03 -0.72 12.79
C SER A 147 -4.11 -0.73 11.71
N PHE A 148 -4.90 0.33 11.62
CA PHE A 148 -6.06 0.36 10.74
C PHE A 148 -5.76 1.04 9.39
N GLY A 149 -6.53 0.67 8.37
CA GLY A 149 -6.71 1.47 7.15
C GLY A 149 -8.19 1.57 6.82
N LEU A 150 -8.51 2.23 5.70
CA LEU A 150 -9.90 2.63 5.40
C LEU A 150 -10.92 1.50 5.54
N ALA A 151 -10.68 0.35 4.91
CA ALA A 151 -11.58 -0.80 4.91
C ALA A 151 -11.77 -1.44 6.30
N THR A 152 -10.83 -1.21 7.23
CA THR A 152 -10.83 -1.81 8.57
C THR A 152 -11.11 -0.77 9.66
N LEU A 153 -11.54 0.44 9.31
CA LEU A 153 -11.87 1.45 10.30
C LEU A 153 -13.10 1.03 11.09
N ARG A 154 -13.03 1.14 12.41
CA ARG A 154 -14.12 0.85 13.34
C ARG A 154 -14.87 2.12 13.71
N ARG A 155 -16.08 1.98 14.26
CA ARG A 155 -16.94 3.09 14.71
C ARG A 155 -16.20 4.13 15.56
N ALA A 156 -15.38 3.67 16.51
CA ALA A 156 -14.62 4.56 17.40
C ALA A 156 -13.64 5.50 16.65
N HIS A 157 -13.23 5.14 15.43
CA HIS A 157 -12.31 5.91 14.61
C HIS A 157 -12.98 7.01 13.78
N VAL A 158 -14.31 7.02 13.69
CA VAL A 158 -15.04 7.88 12.75
C VAL A 158 -16.13 8.65 13.47
N LYS A 159 -16.14 9.97 13.29
CA LYS A 159 -17.19 10.86 13.82
C LYS A 159 -17.79 11.66 12.68
N VAL A 160 -19.11 11.62 12.54
CA VAL A 160 -19.84 12.49 11.61
C VAL A 160 -20.36 13.70 12.37
N LYS A 161 -20.05 14.92 11.89
CA LYS A 161 -20.51 16.19 12.46
C LYS A 161 -21.11 17.04 11.35
N GLY A 162 -22.44 17.04 11.24
CA GLY A 162 -23.16 17.75 10.17
C GLY A 162 -22.66 17.35 8.78
N ARG A 163 -22.03 18.30 8.08
CA ARG A 163 -21.52 18.15 6.69
C ARG A 163 -20.06 17.65 6.64
N ARG A 164 -19.50 17.20 7.77
CA ARG A 164 -18.09 16.80 7.91
C ARG A 164 -17.97 15.38 8.47
N VAL A 165 -16.95 14.65 8.00
CA VAL A 165 -16.54 13.35 8.54
C VAL A 165 -15.12 13.47 9.06
N LEU A 166 -14.94 13.13 10.34
CA LEU A 166 -13.65 13.12 11.01
C LEU A 166 -13.18 11.68 11.18
N PHE A 167 -11.94 11.42 10.79
CA PHE A 167 -11.24 10.17 10.98
C PHE A 167 -10.10 10.39 11.98
N ASP A 168 -10.00 9.56 13.02
CA ASP A 168 -8.93 9.60 14.02
C ASP A 168 -8.59 8.16 14.44
N TYR A 169 -7.44 7.67 14.00
CA TYR A 169 -7.04 6.27 14.24
C TYR A 169 -5.53 6.08 14.20
N ARG A 170 -5.06 4.96 14.77
CA ARG A 170 -3.67 4.51 14.63
C ARG A 170 -3.53 3.68 13.36
N GLY A 171 -2.70 4.14 12.44
CA GLY A 171 -2.42 3.46 11.18
C GLY A 171 -1.12 2.66 11.24
N LYS A 172 -0.57 2.35 10.07
CA LYS A 172 0.69 1.59 9.92
C LYS A 172 1.81 2.15 10.81
N HIS A 173 2.47 1.28 11.57
CA HIS A 173 3.53 1.60 12.53
C HIS A 173 3.06 2.46 13.72
N GLY A 174 1.77 2.39 14.08
CA GLY A 174 1.20 3.14 15.20
C GLY A 174 1.01 4.64 14.97
N VAL A 175 1.35 5.15 13.77
CA VAL A 175 1.23 6.57 13.43
C VAL A 175 -0.24 6.99 13.51
N ARG A 176 -0.53 8.03 14.31
CA ARG A 176 -1.87 8.61 14.40
C ARG A 176 -2.21 9.34 13.10
N ASN A 177 -3.33 8.99 12.49
CA ASN A 177 -3.86 9.63 11.28
C ASN A 177 -5.13 10.38 11.65
N ARG A 178 -5.13 11.69 11.42
CA ARG A 178 -6.29 12.56 11.62
C ARG A 178 -6.65 13.23 10.31
N HIS A 179 -7.88 13.00 9.84
CA HIS A 179 -8.37 13.59 8.59
C HIS A 179 -9.77 14.11 8.78
N GLU A 180 -10.07 15.22 8.14
CA GLU A 180 -11.42 15.77 8.08
C GLU A 180 -11.81 15.97 6.62
N ILE A 181 -12.99 15.48 6.27
CA ILE A 181 -13.56 15.64 4.93
C ILE A 181 -14.85 16.43 5.06
N ALA A 182 -14.86 17.63 4.48
CA ALA A 182 -16.06 18.46 4.34
C ALA A 182 -16.79 18.05 3.05
N SER A 183 -17.74 17.13 3.19
CA SER A 183 -18.62 16.69 2.10
C SER A 183 -19.96 16.27 2.67
N PRO A 184 -21.06 16.97 2.33
CA PRO A 184 -22.41 16.63 2.81
C PRO A 184 -22.88 15.27 2.30
N GLU A 185 -22.53 14.93 1.07
CA GLU A 185 -22.86 13.66 0.44
C GLU A 185 -22.13 12.51 1.14
N LEU A 186 -20.82 12.62 1.34
CA LEU A 186 -20.05 11.59 2.03
C LEU A 186 -20.41 11.52 3.52
N SER A 187 -20.74 12.63 4.17
CA SER A 187 -21.16 12.63 5.57
C SER A 187 -22.48 11.90 5.75
N ALA A 188 -23.45 12.10 4.86
CA ALA A 188 -24.71 11.38 4.87
C ALA A 188 -24.52 9.88 4.61
N ILE A 189 -23.66 9.50 3.65
CA ILE A 189 -23.38 8.10 3.33
C ILE A 189 -22.67 7.40 4.50
N VAL A 190 -21.62 8.01 5.06
CA VAL A 190 -20.89 7.44 6.22
C VAL A 190 -21.79 7.38 7.45
N ALA A 191 -22.63 8.39 7.70
CA ALA A 191 -23.62 8.33 8.78
C ALA A 191 -24.58 7.15 8.61
N ARG A 192 -25.03 6.88 7.37
CA ARG A 192 -25.85 5.71 7.07
C ARG A 192 -25.10 4.41 7.35
N MET A 193 -23.86 4.29 6.88
CA MET A 193 -23.03 3.11 7.15
C MET A 193 -22.84 2.88 8.66
N LEU A 194 -22.65 3.94 9.45
CA LEU A 194 -22.55 3.84 10.90
C LEU A 194 -23.85 3.39 11.58
N ARG A 195 -25.02 3.46 10.94
CA ARG A 195 -26.27 2.94 11.52
C ARG A 195 -26.44 1.43 11.33
N GLU A 196 -25.86 0.86 10.28
CA GLU A 196 -25.92 -0.58 10.02
C GLU A 196 -25.08 -1.35 11.06
N PRO A 197 -25.52 -2.53 11.54
CA PRO A 197 -24.84 -3.31 12.60
C PRO A 197 -23.40 -3.73 12.27
N GLY A 198 -22.61 -4.06 13.30
CA GLY A 198 -21.22 -4.51 13.19
C GLY A 198 -20.17 -3.41 13.46
N ASP A 199 -18.91 -3.82 13.67
CA ASP A 199 -17.85 -2.96 14.20
C ASP A 199 -17.20 -2.03 13.19
N GLU A 200 -16.98 -2.52 11.96
CA GLU A 200 -16.36 -1.76 10.89
C GLU A 200 -17.33 -0.70 10.35
N VAL A 201 -16.78 0.39 9.80
CA VAL A 201 -17.57 1.52 9.32
C VAL A 201 -18.01 1.31 7.89
N PHE A 202 -17.12 0.88 6.99
CA PHE A 202 -17.44 0.81 5.57
C PHE A 202 -18.16 -0.49 5.25
N LYS A 203 -19.43 -0.38 4.90
CA LYS A 203 -20.31 -1.52 4.62
C LYS A 203 -21.39 -1.17 3.63
N TYR A 204 -22.05 -2.20 3.11
CA TYR A 204 -23.18 -2.11 2.20
C TYR A 204 -24.23 -3.15 2.54
N VAL A 205 -25.44 -2.93 2.04
CA VAL A 205 -26.52 -3.92 2.08
C VAL A 205 -26.54 -4.62 0.72
N ASP A 206 -26.42 -5.95 0.73
CA ASP A 206 -26.47 -6.76 -0.49
C ASP A 206 -27.92 -6.97 -0.98
N GLU A 207 -28.08 -7.59 -2.15
CA GLU A 207 -29.40 -7.85 -2.76
C GLU A 207 -30.31 -8.72 -1.90
N SER A 208 -29.74 -9.50 -0.97
CA SER A 208 -30.49 -10.31 -0.01
C SER A 208 -30.79 -9.58 1.30
N GLY A 209 -30.54 -8.26 1.36
CA GLY A 209 -30.77 -7.45 2.57
C GLY A 209 -29.72 -7.64 3.66
N ARG A 210 -28.63 -8.38 3.40
CA ARG A 210 -27.60 -8.63 4.41
C ARG A 210 -26.54 -7.54 4.39
N VAL A 211 -26.12 -7.14 5.59
CA VAL A 211 -25.01 -6.19 5.77
C VAL A 211 -23.68 -6.89 5.51
N ARG A 212 -22.85 -6.27 4.68
CA ARG A 212 -21.52 -6.77 4.28
C ARG A 212 -20.49 -5.68 4.44
N ASP A 213 -19.37 -6.00 5.07
CA ASP A 213 -18.26 -5.06 5.16
C ASP A 213 -17.55 -4.91 3.80
N VAL A 214 -17.05 -3.71 3.55
CA VAL A 214 -16.22 -3.40 2.39
C VAL A 214 -14.82 -3.95 2.64
N ARG A 215 -14.39 -4.88 1.79
CA ARG A 215 -13.06 -5.47 1.87
C ARG A 215 -12.07 -4.78 0.93
N ARG A 216 -10.77 -4.84 1.27
CA ARG A 216 -9.68 -4.25 0.47
C ARG A 216 -9.71 -4.69 -1.01
N TRP A 217 -10.01 -5.96 -1.25
CA TRP A 217 -10.07 -6.51 -2.60
C TRP A 217 -11.22 -5.91 -3.43
N GLN A 218 -12.35 -5.59 -2.81
CA GLN A 218 -13.48 -4.93 -3.46
C GLN A 218 -13.14 -3.49 -3.83
N LEU A 219 -12.47 -2.74 -2.94
CA LEU A 219 -11.97 -1.39 -3.25
C LEU A 219 -11.02 -1.40 -4.46
N ASN A 220 -10.06 -2.33 -4.48
CA ASN A 220 -9.16 -2.44 -5.62
C ASN A 220 -9.89 -2.93 -6.89
N GLY A 221 -10.91 -3.77 -6.75
CA GLY A 221 -11.78 -4.18 -7.85
C GLY A 221 -12.50 -2.99 -8.47
N TYR A 222 -13.09 -2.12 -7.64
CA TYR A 222 -13.73 -0.88 -8.08
C TYR A 222 -12.75 0.01 -8.84
N VAL A 223 -11.59 0.32 -8.25
CA VAL A 223 -10.56 1.16 -8.90
C VAL A 223 -10.14 0.59 -10.25
N LYS A 224 -9.91 -0.73 -10.33
CA LYS A 224 -9.55 -1.39 -11.59
C LYS A 224 -10.65 -1.32 -12.63
N ARG A 225 -11.91 -1.44 -12.22
CA ARG A 225 -13.07 -1.33 -13.10
C ARG A 225 -13.21 0.08 -13.67
N VAL A 226 -12.98 1.12 -12.87
CA VAL A 226 -13.22 2.52 -13.28
C VAL A 226 -12.02 3.21 -13.91
N MET A 227 -10.79 2.85 -13.52
CA MET A 227 -9.56 3.49 -14.01
C MET A 227 -8.69 2.55 -14.86
N GLY A 228 -8.94 1.24 -14.84
CA GLY A 228 -8.17 0.24 -15.57
C GLY A 228 -7.38 -0.74 -14.68
N ARG A 229 -7.15 -1.95 -15.20
CA ARG A 229 -6.61 -3.11 -14.45
C ARG A 229 -5.23 -2.89 -13.80
N ARG A 230 -4.48 -1.90 -14.27
CA ARG A 230 -3.13 -1.58 -13.79
C ARG A 230 -3.14 -0.81 -12.47
N PHE A 231 -4.25 -0.16 -12.09
CA PHE A 231 -4.33 0.72 -10.92
C PHE A 231 -4.96 0.04 -9.70
N SER A 232 -4.74 0.68 -8.54
CA SER A 232 -5.12 0.20 -7.22
C SER A 232 -5.24 1.37 -6.25
N ALA A 233 -5.75 1.12 -5.05
CA ALA A 233 -5.82 2.13 -3.99
C ALA A 233 -4.46 2.75 -3.63
N LYS A 234 -3.35 2.03 -3.85
CA LYS A 234 -1.99 2.53 -3.58
C LYS A 234 -1.62 3.71 -4.49
N ASP A 235 -2.16 3.73 -5.71
CA ASP A 235 -1.78 4.72 -6.72
C ASP A 235 -2.21 6.13 -6.32
N PHE A 236 -3.37 6.29 -5.66
CA PHE A 236 -3.83 7.57 -5.09
C PHE A 236 -2.79 8.23 -4.18
N ARG A 237 -2.17 7.46 -3.28
CA ARG A 237 -1.14 7.96 -2.37
C ARG A 237 0.12 8.39 -3.10
N THR A 238 0.45 7.68 -4.17
CA THR A 238 1.63 7.96 -4.96
C THR A 238 1.43 9.24 -5.77
N TRP A 239 0.28 9.35 -6.43
CA TRP A 239 -0.16 10.55 -7.14
C TRP A 239 -0.18 11.77 -6.22
N ALA A 240 -0.83 11.66 -5.06
CA ALA A 240 -0.94 12.74 -4.10
C ALA A 240 0.42 13.21 -3.58
N GLY A 241 1.30 12.29 -3.19
CA GLY A 241 2.64 12.64 -2.73
C GLY A 241 3.43 13.40 -3.80
N THR A 242 3.37 12.93 -5.05
CA THR A 242 4.00 13.62 -6.18
C THR A 242 3.38 14.99 -6.44
N TRP A 243 2.05 15.11 -6.42
CA TRP A 243 1.36 16.38 -6.65
C TRP A 243 1.62 17.41 -5.54
N ILE A 244 1.59 16.99 -4.27
CA ILE A 244 1.90 17.86 -3.11
C ILE A 244 3.34 18.36 -3.20
N CYS A 245 4.29 17.47 -3.50
CA CYS A 245 5.69 17.83 -3.68
C CYS A 245 5.86 18.83 -4.84
N ALA A 246 5.27 18.54 -6.00
CA ALA A 246 5.31 19.43 -7.16
C ALA A 246 4.68 20.80 -6.85
N ALA A 247 3.55 20.85 -6.16
CA ALA A 247 2.89 22.09 -5.77
C ALA A 247 3.72 22.91 -4.77
N ALA A 248 4.36 22.24 -3.79
CA ALA A 248 5.25 22.89 -2.84
C ALA A 248 6.50 23.47 -3.53
N LEU A 249 7.15 22.69 -4.38
CA LEU A 249 8.30 23.14 -5.18
C LEU A 249 7.93 24.29 -6.12
N TYR A 250 6.78 24.22 -6.78
CA TYR A 250 6.29 25.29 -7.63
C TYR A 250 6.09 26.61 -6.86
N ARG A 251 5.59 26.54 -5.62
CA ARG A 251 5.46 27.73 -4.76
C ARG A 251 6.83 28.29 -4.35
N ARG A 252 7.80 27.42 -4.07
CA ARG A 252 9.18 27.81 -3.69
C ARG A 252 10.07 28.23 -4.87
N ARG A 253 9.68 27.97 -6.13
CA ARG A 253 10.50 28.26 -7.32
C ARG A 253 10.93 29.72 -7.44
N ARG A 254 10.19 30.66 -6.84
CA ARG A 254 10.48 32.10 -6.90
C ARG A 254 11.61 32.52 -5.95
N THR A 255 11.94 31.70 -4.95
CA THR A 255 12.94 32.01 -3.91
C THR A 255 14.22 31.18 -4.03
N ALA A 256 14.19 30.03 -4.73
CA ALA A 256 15.37 29.18 -4.96
C ALA A 256 16.07 29.51 -6.30
N ARG A 257 17.04 30.43 -6.27
CA ARG A 257 17.71 30.96 -7.48
C ARG A 257 18.95 30.17 -7.91
N ASP A 258 19.64 29.51 -6.98
CA ASP A 258 20.84 28.70 -7.21
C ASP A 258 20.63 27.20 -6.88
N GLU A 259 21.56 26.34 -7.30
CA GLU A 259 21.47 24.88 -7.13
C GLU A 259 21.32 24.46 -5.66
N LYS A 260 22.09 25.07 -4.75
CA LYS A 260 22.06 24.76 -3.32
C LYS A 260 20.73 25.14 -2.68
N SER A 261 20.15 26.26 -3.09
CA SER A 261 18.81 26.69 -2.66
C SER A 261 17.70 25.77 -3.20
N ARG A 262 17.90 25.17 -4.38
CA ARG A 262 16.97 24.19 -4.97
C ARG A 262 17.05 22.84 -4.27
N GLU A 263 18.24 22.34 -3.95
CA GLU A 263 18.43 21.12 -3.16
C GLU A 263 17.80 21.26 -1.77
N LYS A 264 18.04 22.40 -1.10
CA LYS A 264 17.42 22.71 0.19
C LYS A 264 15.88 22.72 0.09
N ALA A 265 15.33 23.27 -0.98
CA ALA A 265 13.88 23.29 -1.20
C ALA A 265 13.25 21.90 -1.47
N VAL A 266 14.03 20.87 -1.81
CA VAL A 266 13.56 19.48 -1.97
C VAL A 266 13.51 18.75 -0.63
N VAL A 267 14.39 19.11 0.30
CA VAL A 267 14.48 18.48 1.63
C VAL A 267 13.43 19.06 2.60
N GLU A 268 13.12 20.35 2.47
CA GLU A 268 12.17 21.10 3.31
C GLU A 268 10.72 21.13 2.81
#